data_AF-A0A536PX59-F1
#
_entry.id   AF-A0A536PX59-F1
#
_cell.length_a   1.000
_cell.length_b   1.000
_cell.length_c   1.000
_cell.angle_alpha   90.00
_cell.angle_beta   90.00
_cell.angle_gamma   90.00
#
_symmetry.space_group_name_H-M   'P 1'
#
loop_
_entity.id
_entity.type
_entity.pdbx_description
1 polymer ?
#
loop_
_entity_poly.entity_id
_entity_poly.type
_entity_poly.pdbx_seq_one_letter_code
_entity_poly.pdbx_strand_id
1 'polypeptide(L)'
;MAATVVTFGTNAAADTSSSYKPGCTESFPLCTEVANPQEAFGKYYVGHDEPSVEFYSSTPGSGNHAQYQLTIPTEPSGSFSESKGYDFELHPAFWFGMAMCDTQSYPEQLPNCTPDSDSNIVDPTQTFKAPGAAFMELQFYSPGWIPQFAGASCDATKWCVALNIDSLSENPINGTTLNPSCQSRILGGIEYINFAFLTLDGKPLGPPNPLQFDVGTSGNPNNPDTFFLNQGDKATVTLTDTPGGFETIVTDTTTGKSGHMVASAANGFGQIKYVPGGHVCQMLPYDFHPMYSTSSPQTRVLWAAHSYNVAFSDEIGHFDFCTHISANTGSCDGQEGIPGGRESSDGDDNGCFSGSQSLLYPATGCFDTNAPGFDGVSYQTYWPDGSATKPTPILFSSPKTGSAFTVPYSQFAFEADLPRIEAADLGGTCQRLTTGANCVNPPTTDDGQPAEFYPYFSTVTTSYGCAYGLGSTLPNTTNNFGGSSTTEFGPLYHLTYWTFGGHGATNQRYNDFNSGPMTRTC
;
A
#
# COMPACT_ATOMS: atom_id res chain seq x y z
N MET A 1 21.61 58.54 -17.25
CA MET A 1 21.28 57.98 -15.92
C MET A 1 20.84 56.55 -16.16
N ALA A 2 21.62 55.60 -15.66
CA ALA A 2 21.42 54.17 -15.91
C ALA A 2 20.25 53.64 -15.06
N ALA A 3 19.42 52.82 -15.69
CA ALA A 3 18.34 52.08 -15.05
C ALA A 3 18.92 50.85 -14.32
N THR A 4 18.51 50.66 -13.07
CA THR A 4 18.81 49.44 -12.31
C THR A 4 17.57 48.57 -12.31
N VAL A 5 17.54 47.60 -13.22
CA VAL A 5 16.62 46.45 -13.16
C VAL A 5 17.18 45.50 -12.11
N VAL A 6 16.44 45.30 -11.03
CA VAL A 6 16.74 44.24 -10.05
C VAL A 6 16.20 42.93 -10.63
N THR A 7 17.10 42.14 -11.21
CA THR A 7 16.86 40.76 -11.58
C THR A 7 16.88 39.90 -10.33
N PHE A 8 15.72 39.45 -9.86
CA PHE A 8 15.63 38.29 -8.98
C PHE A 8 15.70 37.03 -9.84
N GLY A 9 16.93 36.57 -10.12
CA GLY A 9 17.22 35.15 -10.29
C GLY A 9 17.72 34.67 -8.92
N THR A 10 17.29 33.53 -8.41
CA THR A 10 17.61 32.22 -8.99
C THR A 10 16.42 31.28 -8.97
N ASN A 11 16.14 30.67 -10.13
CA ASN A 11 15.51 29.36 -10.20
C ASN A 11 16.24 28.45 -9.20
N ALA A 12 15.52 27.84 -8.28
CA ALA A 12 16.00 26.62 -7.66
C ALA A 12 16.28 25.65 -8.82
N ALA A 13 17.56 25.34 -9.04
CA ALA A 13 17.94 24.16 -9.79
C ALA A 13 17.13 23.00 -9.19
N ALA A 14 16.40 22.15 -9.92
CA ALA A 14 16.92 21.31 -11.02
C ALA A 14 18.35 20.82 -10.74
N ASP A 15 18.67 20.57 -9.47
CA ASP A 15 19.86 19.83 -9.07
C ASP A 15 19.50 18.35 -9.10
N THR A 16 19.87 17.72 -10.22
CA THR A 16 20.09 16.29 -10.42
C THR A 16 19.18 15.32 -9.65
N SER A 17 17.95 15.15 -10.15
CA SER A 17 17.08 14.00 -9.85
C SER A 17 17.58 12.66 -10.45
N SER A 18 18.87 12.54 -10.81
CA SER A 18 19.40 11.39 -11.56
C SER A 18 20.09 10.31 -10.71
N SER A 19 19.95 10.35 -9.38
CA SER A 19 20.48 9.30 -8.49
C SER A 19 19.62 8.99 -7.26
N TYR A 20 18.50 9.68 -7.06
CA TYR A 20 17.56 9.35 -5.98
C TYR A 20 16.74 8.14 -6.39
N LYS A 21 16.65 7.17 -5.48
CA LYS A 21 15.90 5.94 -5.66
C LYS A 21 14.95 5.82 -4.47
N PRO A 22 13.65 6.13 -4.61
CA PRO A 22 12.66 6.01 -3.54
C PRO A 22 12.76 4.63 -2.89
N GLY A 23 12.74 4.48 -1.57
CA GLY A 23 12.76 3.16 -0.93
C GLY A 23 11.71 2.96 0.14
N CYS A 24 11.29 1.71 0.45
CA CYS A 24 10.26 1.36 1.47
C CYS A 24 10.56 1.84 2.90
N THR A 25 11.65 2.59 3.07
CA THR A 25 12.04 3.32 4.28
C THR A 25 11.83 4.83 4.15
N GLU A 26 11.18 5.28 3.08
CA GLU A 26 10.87 6.67 2.73
C GLU A 26 9.37 6.75 2.48
N SER A 27 8.74 7.90 2.72
CA SER A 27 7.28 8.07 2.75
C SER A 27 6.53 7.80 1.43
N PHE A 28 7.21 7.33 0.38
CA PHE A 28 6.67 7.34 -0.97
C PHE A 28 6.54 6.00 -1.70
N PRO A 29 7.54 5.12 -1.80
CA PRO A 29 7.16 3.79 -2.26
C PRO A 29 6.37 3.17 -1.10
N LEU A 30 5.06 3.21 -1.28
CA LEU A 30 4.07 2.48 -0.52
C LEU A 30 4.36 1.01 -0.77
N CYS A 31 4.76 0.29 0.28
CA CYS A 31 5.14 -1.12 0.19
C CYS A 31 4.27 -1.94 1.12
N THR A 32 4.23 -3.25 0.92
CA THR A 32 3.61 -4.13 1.90
C THR A 32 4.33 -4.05 3.24
N GLU A 33 3.62 -3.78 4.34
CA GLU A 33 4.23 -3.76 5.69
C GLU A 33 5.01 -5.06 5.98
N VAL A 34 6.28 -4.94 6.35
CA VAL A 34 7.14 -6.09 6.70
C VAL A 34 6.90 -6.50 8.15
N ALA A 35 6.85 -7.81 8.45
CA ALA A 35 6.64 -8.32 9.80
C ALA A 35 7.70 -7.88 10.83
N ASN A 36 8.89 -7.50 10.35
CA ASN A 36 9.98 -6.98 11.18
C ASN A 36 10.91 -5.99 10.47
N PRO A 37 10.51 -4.73 10.32
CA PRO A 37 11.35 -3.73 9.67
C PRO A 37 12.56 -3.35 10.52
N GLN A 38 12.57 -3.58 11.83
CA GLN A 38 13.79 -3.42 12.63
C GLN A 38 14.88 -4.43 12.24
N GLU A 39 14.50 -5.66 11.87
CA GLU A 39 15.42 -6.67 11.32
C GLU A 39 15.75 -6.39 9.85
N ALA A 40 14.77 -5.92 9.07
CA ALA A 40 14.94 -5.66 7.64
C ALA A 40 15.71 -4.35 7.34
N PHE A 41 15.34 -3.25 7.98
CA PHE A 41 15.75 -1.88 7.65
C PHE A 41 16.53 -1.17 8.75
N GLY A 42 16.47 -1.67 9.99
CA GLY A 42 17.13 -1.02 11.12
C GLY A 42 16.23 0.02 11.79
N LYS A 43 16.64 1.29 11.87
CA LYS A 43 16.09 2.27 12.85
C LYS A 43 14.97 3.19 12.35
N TYR A 44 14.75 3.26 11.05
CA TYR A 44 13.76 4.18 10.48
C TYR A 44 12.91 3.43 9.49
N TYR A 45 11.61 3.54 9.69
CA TYR A 45 10.58 2.80 9.00
C TYR A 45 9.34 3.68 9.00
N VAL A 46 8.67 3.76 7.85
CA VAL A 46 7.54 4.65 7.63
C VAL A 46 6.32 4.03 8.32
N GLY A 47 6.03 2.74 8.15
CA GLY A 47 4.81 2.19 8.76
C GLY A 47 3.63 2.45 7.87
N HIS A 48 3.03 1.37 7.39
CA HIS A 48 1.90 1.40 6.49
C HIS A 48 0.71 0.91 7.30
N ASP A 49 -0.16 1.82 7.73
CA ASP A 49 -1.39 1.46 8.44
C ASP A 49 -2.42 0.99 7.42
N GLU A 50 -2.75 -0.30 7.44
CA GLU A 50 -3.42 -0.97 6.32
C GLU A 50 -4.70 -1.71 6.76
N PRO A 51 -5.83 -1.01 6.96
CA PRO A 51 -7.15 -1.66 7.07
C PRO A 51 -7.51 -2.43 5.80
N SER A 52 -7.75 -3.74 5.93
CA SER A 52 -7.91 -4.64 4.77
C SER A 52 -9.11 -5.58 4.86
N VAL A 53 -9.50 -6.10 3.68
CA VAL A 53 -10.45 -7.21 3.51
C VAL A 53 -9.77 -8.34 2.75
N GLU A 54 -9.66 -9.50 3.39
CA GLU A 54 -9.13 -10.72 2.80
C GLU A 54 -10.24 -11.57 2.19
N PHE A 55 -9.95 -12.28 1.09
CA PHE A 55 -10.93 -13.12 0.40
C PHE A 55 -10.45 -14.56 0.24
N TYR A 56 -11.28 -15.52 0.65
CA TYR A 56 -10.95 -16.95 0.60
C TYR A 56 -11.95 -17.78 -0.21
N SER A 57 -11.40 -18.74 -0.96
CA SER A 57 -12.14 -19.73 -1.72
C SER A 57 -11.23 -20.92 -2.03
N SER A 58 -11.72 -22.13 -1.84
CA SER A 58 -11.02 -23.37 -2.22
C SER A 58 -11.22 -23.75 -3.69
N THR A 59 -11.84 -22.90 -4.50
CA THR A 59 -12.00 -23.14 -5.94
C THR A 59 -10.67 -22.87 -6.64
N PRO A 60 -10.08 -23.84 -7.37
CA PRO A 60 -8.89 -23.58 -8.17
C PRO A 60 -9.11 -22.40 -9.12
N GLY A 61 -8.17 -21.46 -9.14
CA GLY A 61 -8.33 -20.17 -9.79
C GLY A 61 -8.47 -19.01 -8.81
N SER A 62 -8.89 -19.26 -7.56
CA SER A 62 -9.11 -18.18 -6.58
C SER A 62 -7.82 -17.61 -6.00
N GLY A 63 -6.65 -18.23 -6.23
CA GLY A 63 -5.36 -17.66 -5.85
C GLY A 63 -4.66 -16.88 -6.97
N ASN A 64 -5.23 -16.86 -8.18
CA ASN A 64 -4.52 -16.40 -9.38
C ASN A 64 -5.39 -15.81 -10.50
N HIS A 65 -6.72 -15.80 -10.32
CA HIS A 65 -7.69 -15.35 -11.31
C HIS A 65 -8.91 -14.75 -10.61
N ALA A 66 -8.89 -13.43 -10.43
CA ALA A 66 -9.87 -12.68 -9.67
C ALA A 66 -10.39 -11.47 -10.46
N GLN A 67 -11.68 -11.18 -10.34
CA GLN A 67 -12.31 -9.98 -10.87
C GLN A 67 -13.20 -9.30 -9.83
N TYR A 68 -13.11 -7.97 -9.81
CA TYR A 68 -13.84 -7.08 -8.90
C TYR A 68 -14.61 -6.03 -9.70
N GLN A 69 -15.68 -5.53 -9.11
CA GLN A 69 -16.36 -4.30 -9.55
C GLN A 69 -15.97 -3.17 -8.60
N LEU A 70 -15.70 -1.99 -9.15
CA LEU A 70 -15.20 -0.82 -8.41
C LEU A 70 -16.00 0.43 -8.80
N THR A 71 -16.27 1.30 -7.82
CA THR A 71 -16.65 2.70 -8.04
C THR A 71 -15.57 3.59 -7.46
N ILE A 72 -15.02 4.45 -8.30
CA ILE A 72 -13.98 5.41 -7.93
C ILE A 72 -14.60 6.57 -7.14
N PRO A 73 -13.97 7.02 -6.04
CA PRO A 73 -14.45 8.15 -5.26
C PRO A 73 -14.60 9.45 -6.06
N THR A 74 -15.46 10.34 -5.55
CA THR A 74 -15.54 11.74 -5.93
C THR A 74 -15.28 12.61 -4.72
N GLU A 75 -14.47 13.65 -4.93
CA GLU A 75 -14.12 14.66 -3.95
C GLU A 75 -15.29 15.61 -3.67
N PRO A 76 -15.35 16.25 -2.49
CA PRO A 76 -16.41 17.20 -2.18
C PRO A 76 -16.38 18.40 -3.13
N SER A 77 -17.58 18.84 -3.53
CA SER A 77 -17.72 19.95 -4.46
C SER A 77 -17.37 21.33 -3.84
N GLY A 78 -17.06 22.29 -4.71
CA GLY A 78 -16.78 23.68 -4.33
C GLY A 78 -15.31 23.94 -4.02
N SER A 79 -15.01 25.11 -3.44
CA SER A 79 -13.64 25.47 -3.08
C SER A 79 -13.08 24.56 -1.98
N PHE A 80 -11.76 24.38 -2.03
CA PHE A 80 -11.00 23.76 -0.95
C PHE A 80 -11.27 24.44 0.39
N SER A 81 -11.31 23.65 1.46
CA SER A 81 -11.51 24.07 2.84
C SER A 81 -11.01 22.94 3.74
N GLU A 82 -10.16 23.26 4.71
CA GLU A 82 -9.64 22.29 5.71
C GLU A 82 -10.73 21.73 6.64
N SER A 83 -11.96 22.23 6.56
CA SER A 83 -13.13 21.68 7.26
C SER A 83 -13.89 20.61 6.46
N LYS A 84 -13.37 20.25 5.29
CA LYS A 84 -13.85 19.16 4.44
C LYS A 84 -12.76 18.08 4.40
N GLY A 85 -13.15 16.84 4.12
CA GLY A 85 -12.19 15.77 3.82
C GLY A 85 -11.98 15.60 2.32
N TYR A 86 -10.79 15.15 1.95
CA TYR A 86 -10.42 14.77 0.59
C TYR A 86 -9.67 13.44 0.60
N ASP A 87 -9.71 12.67 -0.49
CA ASP A 87 -9.11 11.34 -0.51
C ASP A 87 -7.58 11.39 -0.26
N PHE A 88 -6.88 12.39 -0.78
CA PHE A 88 -5.43 12.55 -0.54
C PHE A 88 -5.06 12.77 0.94
N GLU A 89 -6.01 13.20 1.76
CA GLU A 89 -5.81 13.40 3.21
C GLU A 89 -6.06 12.11 3.99
N LEU A 90 -6.78 11.15 3.40
CA LEU A 90 -7.20 9.92 4.06
C LEU A 90 -6.27 8.75 3.73
N HIS A 91 -5.81 8.68 2.48
CA HIS A 91 -4.99 7.58 1.97
C HIS A 91 -4.03 8.04 0.87
N PRO A 92 -2.74 7.65 0.91
CA PRO A 92 -1.84 7.79 -0.22
C PRO A 92 -2.26 6.88 -1.40
N ALA A 93 -2.73 5.66 -1.12
CA ALA A 93 -3.30 4.75 -2.11
C ALA A 93 -4.18 3.66 -1.46
N PHE A 94 -5.09 3.12 -2.26
CA PHE A 94 -5.72 1.82 -1.99
C PHE A 94 -5.32 0.80 -3.06
N TRP A 95 -5.42 -0.50 -2.76
CA TRP A 95 -5.06 -1.54 -3.72
C TRP A 95 -5.87 -2.83 -3.62
N PHE A 96 -5.78 -3.59 -4.71
CA PHE A 96 -6.11 -5.02 -4.72
C PHE A 96 -4.80 -5.81 -4.75
N GLY A 97 -4.71 -6.86 -3.93
CA GLY A 97 -3.47 -7.61 -3.69
C GLY A 97 -3.53 -9.10 -4.07
N MET A 98 -2.37 -9.69 -4.32
CA MET A 98 -2.17 -11.12 -4.58
C MET A 98 -0.73 -11.57 -4.24
N ALA A 99 -0.57 -12.76 -3.66
CA ALA A 99 0.75 -13.34 -3.41
C ALA A 99 1.39 -13.87 -4.70
N MET A 100 2.64 -13.50 -4.94
CA MET A 100 3.40 -13.81 -6.15
C MET A 100 4.62 -14.69 -5.85
N CYS A 101 5.02 -15.51 -6.81
CA CYS A 101 6.29 -16.22 -6.77
C CYS A 101 7.46 -15.25 -7.00
N ASP A 102 8.43 -15.20 -6.08
CA ASP A 102 9.73 -14.56 -6.30
C ASP A 102 10.86 -15.41 -5.72
N THR A 103 11.68 -16.01 -6.57
CA THR A 103 12.72 -16.96 -6.16
C THR A 103 13.99 -16.29 -5.65
N GLN A 104 14.04 -14.96 -5.61
CA GLN A 104 15.11 -14.15 -5.01
C GLN A 104 14.60 -13.30 -3.83
N SER A 105 13.42 -13.63 -3.31
CA SER A 105 12.80 -13.04 -2.13
C SER A 105 12.72 -14.04 -0.97
N TYR A 106 12.39 -13.51 0.21
CA TYR A 106 12.24 -14.24 1.46
C TYR A 106 11.41 -15.52 1.26
N PRO A 107 11.87 -16.67 1.78
CA PRO A 107 12.96 -16.81 2.75
C PRO A 107 14.32 -17.22 2.13
N GLU A 108 14.49 -17.17 0.81
CA GLU A 108 15.73 -17.58 0.12
C GLU A 108 16.16 -19.04 0.43
N GLN A 109 15.20 -19.97 0.43
CA GLN A 109 15.47 -21.39 0.78
C GLN A 109 15.32 -22.37 -0.39
N LEU A 110 14.50 -22.03 -1.39
CA LEU A 110 14.31 -22.86 -2.58
C LEU A 110 14.55 -22.03 -3.85
N PRO A 111 15.20 -22.60 -4.87
CA PRO A 111 15.48 -21.89 -6.12
C PRO A 111 14.27 -21.78 -7.04
N ASN A 112 13.14 -22.42 -6.69
CA ASN A 112 11.95 -22.52 -7.53
C ASN A 112 10.71 -22.25 -6.70
N CYS A 113 9.73 -21.62 -7.33
CA CYS A 113 8.34 -21.52 -6.90
C CYS A 113 7.50 -22.12 -8.02
N THR A 114 6.52 -22.98 -7.71
CA THR A 114 5.66 -23.57 -8.75
C THR A 114 4.45 -22.66 -8.92
N PRO A 115 4.28 -21.93 -10.03
CA PRO A 115 3.15 -21.02 -10.21
C PRO A 115 1.80 -21.71 -9.95
N ASP A 116 0.82 -20.94 -9.48
CA ASP A 116 -0.58 -21.37 -9.38
C ASP A 116 -0.79 -22.66 -8.57
N SER A 117 0.02 -22.88 -7.53
CA SER A 117 0.07 -24.18 -6.86
C SER A 117 0.06 -24.09 -5.34
N ASP A 118 -0.92 -24.76 -4.74
CA ASP A 118 -1.03 -24.91 -3.28
C ASP A 118 0.07 -25.83 -2.72
N SER A 119 0.90 -26.46 -3.57
CA SER A 119 2.14 -27.10 -3.12
C SER A 119 3.15 -26.12 -2.50
N ASN A 120 2.97 -24.83 -2.72
CA ASN A 120 3.78 -23.77 -2.14
C ASN A 120 3.36 -23.39 -0.71
N ILE A 121 2.22 -23.88 -0.23
CA ILE A 121 1.76 -23.61 1.14
C ILE A 121 2.74 -24.24 2.14
N VAL A 122 3.26 -23.42 3.06
CA VAL A 122 4.23 -23.85 4.06
C VAL A 122 3.78 -23.44 5.45
N ASP A 123 3.90 -24.39 6.39
CA ASP A 123 3.83 -24.12 7.82
C ASP A 123 5.27 -23.90 8.35
N PRO A 124 5.63 -22.67 8.78
CA PRO A 124 6.97 -22.36 9.29
C PRO A 124 7.40 -23.24 10.47
N THR A 125 6.47 -23.78 11.24
CA THR A 125 6.77 -24.65 12.40
C THR A 125 7.23 -26.05 12.01
N GLN A 126 6.93 -26.48 10.78
CA GLN A 126 7.20 -27.84 10.30
C GLN A 126 8.43 -27.92 9.41
N THR A 127 8.75 -26.84 8.69
CA THR A 127 9.84 -26.81 7.72
C THR A 127 10.32 -25.38 7.51
N PHE A 128 11.58 -25.22 7.11
CA PHE A 128 12.11 -23.97 6.57
C PHE A 128 12.30 -24.02 5.06
N LYS A 129 11.98 -25.15 4.41
CA LYS A 129 12.02 -25.26 2.94
C LYS A 129 10.77 -24.63 2.35
N ALA A 130 10.88 -23.37 1.94
CA ALA A 130 9.80 -22.62 1.33
C ALA A 130 10.25 -21.90 0.04
N PRO A 131 9.36 -21.78 -0.95
CA PRO A 131 9.60 -20.92 -2.11
C PRO A 131 9.64 -19.46 -1.65
N GLY A 132 10.41 -18.64 -2.37
CA GLY A 132 10.39 -17.20 -2.13
C GLY A 132 9.09 -16.55 -2.63
N ALA A 133 8.67 -15.51 -1.93
CA ALA A 133 7.39 -14.82 -2.17
C ALA A 133 7.57 -13.32 -2.35
N ALA A 134 6.75 -12.75 -3.23
CA ALA A 134 6.50 -11.32 -3.34
C ALA A 134 5.00 -11.07 -3.10
N PHE A 135 4.62 -9.82 -2.87
CA PHE A 135 3.23 -9.39 -2.89
C PHE A 135 3.03 -8.43 -4.05
N MET A 136 1.96 -8.58 -4.82
CA MET A 136 1.59 -7.57 -5.80
C MET A 136 0.54 -6.65 -5.20
N GLU A 137 0.62 -5.37 -5.54
CA GLU A 137 -0.37 -4.36 -5.21
C GLU A 137 -0.76 -3.59 -6.47
N LEU A 138 -2.03 -3.64 -6.83
CA LEU A 138 -2.58 -2.79 -7.89
C LEU A 138 -3.09 -1.51 -7.24
N GLN A 139 -2.18 -0.56 -7.05
CA GLN A 139 -2.40 0.68 -6.31
C GLN A 139 -3.13 1.72 -7.16
N PHE A 140 -4.09 2.42 -6.55
CA PHE A 140 -4.86 3.52 -7.10
C PHE A 140 -4.56 4.78 -6.30
N TYR A 141 -4.11 5.84 -6.98
CA TYR A 141 -3.72 7.07 -6.31
C TYR A 141 -4.71 8.20 -6.54
N SER A 142 -5.01 8.91 -5.46
CA SER A 142 -5.98 10.01 -5.43
C SER A 142 -5.47 11.24 -6.18
N PRO A 143 -6.36 12.04 -6.79
CA PRO A 143 -5.98 13.25 -7.52
C PRO A 143 -5.77 14.46 -6.61
N GLY A 144 -5.13 15.49 -7.17
CA GLY A 144 -5.34 16.86 -6.74
C GLY A 144 -4.34 17.42 -5.72
N TRP A 145 -3.46 16.60 -5.15
CA TRP A 145 -2.42 17.09 -4.24
C TRP A 145 -1.03 17.06 -4.89
N ILE A 146 0.01 16.62 -4.19
CA ILE A 146 1.41 16.70 -4.66
C ILE A 146 1.70 15.59 -5.68
N PRO A 147 2.42 15.89 -6.78
CA PRO A 147 2.80 14.90 -7.79
C PRO A 147 3.51 13.66 -7.23
N GLN A 148 3.22 12.52 -7.84
CA GLN A 148 3.77 11.21 -7.51
C GLN A 148 5.33 11.19 -7.53
N PHE A 149 5.96 10.41 -6.64
CA PHE A 149 7.38 10.48 -6.22
C PHE A 149 7.78 11.72 -5.41
N ALA A 150 6.83 12.60 -5.06
CA ALA A 150 6.97 13.61 -4.02
C ALA A 150 5.77 13.61 -3.05
N GLY A 151 4.57 13.31 -3.53
CA GLY A 151 3.39 12.91 -2.76
C GLY A 151 2.65 11.79 -3.51
N ALA A 152 1.35 11.60 -3.34
CA ALA A 152 0.63 10.50 -3.99
C ALA A 152 0.01 10.78 -5.37
N SER A 153 -0.29 12.03 -5.74
CA SER A 153 -1.19 12.31 -6.86
C SER A 153 -0.53 12.26 -8.24
N CYS A 154 -1.21 11.70 -9.25
CA CYS A 154 -0.72 11.76 -10.64
C CYS A 154 -1.27 12.92 -11.48
N ASP A 155 -2.50 13.35 -11.21
CA ASP A 155 -3.23 14.36 -11.98
C ASP A 155 -4.02 15.26 -11.02
N ALA A 156 -4.37 16.46 -11.48
CA ALA A 156 -5.17 17.40 -10.69
C ALA A 156 -6.59 16.88 -10.39
N THR A 157 -7.15 16.03 -11.25
CA THR A 157 -8.58 15.66 -11.21
C THR A 157 -8.86 14.17 -11.42
N LYS A 158 -7.87 13.39 -11.86
CA LYS A 158 -8.05 11.98 -12.23
C LYS A 158 -7.19 11.04 -11.40
N TRP A 159 -7.75 9.88 -11.14
CA TRP A 159 -7.07 8.76 -10.53
C TRP A 159 -6.15 8.09 -11.55
N CYS A 160 -4.97 7.68 -11.10
CA CYS A 160 -4.06 6.81 -11.86
C CYS A 160 -3.94 5.47 -11.15
N VAL A 161 -3.44 4.47 -11.89
CA VAL A 161 -3.29 3.10 -11.38
C VAL A 161 -1.90 2.60 -11.72
N ALA A 162 -1.23 1.96 -10.76
CA ALA A 162 0.06 1.32 -10.96
C ALA A 162 0.09 -0.11 -10.43
N LEU A 163 0.82 -0.97 -11.13
CA LEU A 163 1.19 -2.29 -10.67
C LEU A 163 2.51 -2.20 -9.90
N ASN A 164 2.46 -2.60 -8.63
CA ASN A 164 3.59 -2.76 -7.73
C ASN A 164 3.78 -4.25 -7.44
N ILE A 165 5.04 -4.69 -7.32
CA ILE A 165 5.38 -6.03 -6.84
C ILE A 165 6.54 -5.90 -5.87
N ASP A 166 6.23 -6.13 -4.60
CA ASP A 166 7.06 -5.95 -3.42
C ASP A 166 7.73 -7.26 -3.03
N SER A 167 9.05 -7.21 -2.87
CA SER A 167 9.89 -8.36 -2.59
C SER A 167 10.86 -8.06 -1.46
N LEU A 168 11.12 -9.02 -0.58
CA LEU A 168 12.06 -8.88 0.53
C LEU A 168 13.30 -9.76 0.35
N SER A 169 14.45 -9.16 0.03
CA SER A 169 15.75 -9.84 -0.07
C SER A 169 16.35 -10.19 1.29
N GLU A 170 15.77 -11.20 1.93
CA GLU A 170 16.15 -11.69 3.26
C GLU A 170 16.20 -13.23 3.33
N ASN A 171 17.20 -13.75 4.04
CA ASN A 171 17.28 -15.14 4.46
C ASN A 171 17.19 -15.23 6.00
N PRO A 172 16.00 -15.49 6.56
CA PRO A 172 15.82 -15.54 8.02
C PRO A 172 16.54 -16.73 8.63
N ILE A 173 16.78 -17.81 7.88
CA ILE A 173 17.36 -19.04 8.41
C ILE A 173 18.84 -18.86 8.75
N ASN A 174 19.56 -18.15 7.89
CA ASN A 174 20.98 -17.85 8.07
C ASN A 174 21.23 -16.46 8.68
N GLY A 175 20.19 -15.62 8.79
CA GLY A 175 20.31 -14.27 9.32
C GLY A 175 21.13 -13.38 8.38
N THR A 176 20.86 -13.47 7.07
CA THR A 176 21.55 -12.67 6.07
C THR A 176 20.56 -11.88 5.23
N THR A 177 20.93 -10.68 4.84
CA THR A 177 20.18 -9.82 3.92
C THR A 177 21.01 -9.54 2.67
N LEU A 178 20.41 -8.90 1.66
CA LEU A 178 21.13 -8.47 0.46
C LEU A 178 22.41 -7.70 0.80
N ASN A 179 23.45 -7.77 -0.02
CA ASN A 179 24.65 -6.97 0.24
C ASN A 179 24.36 -5.45 0.21
N PRO A 180 24.94 -4.64 1.13
CA PRO A 180 24.68 -3.20 1.21
C PRO A 180 25.00 -2.41 -0.07
N SER A 181 25.92 -2.91 -0.91
CA SER A 181 26.26 -2.26 -2.18
C SER A 181 25.17 -2.40 -3.24
N CYS A 182 24.32 -3.43 -3.16
CA CYS A 182 23.15 -3.54 -4.01
C CYS A 182 21.94 -2.82 -3.41
N GLN A 183 21.75 -2.90 -2.08
CA GLN A 183 20.71 -2.14 -1.37
C GLN A 183 20.76 -0.65 -1.71
N SER A 184 21.95 -0.02 -1.69
CA SER A 184 22.11 1.40 -2.02
C SER A 184 21.81 1.78 -3.48
N ARG A 185 21.51 0.79 -4.33
CA ARG A 185 21.23 0.96 -5.76
C ARG A 185 19.80 0.60 -6.13
N ILE A 186 18.95 0.20 -5.21
CA ILE A 186 17.59 -0.26 -5.50
C ILE A 186 16.60 0.40 -4.57
N LEU A 187 15.44 0.71 -5.14
CA LEU A 187 14.35 1.53 -4.64
C LEU A 187 13.68 1.00 -3.33
N GLY A 188 14.43 0.75 -2.26
CA GLY A 188 13.87 0.18 -1.02
C GLY A 188 14.84 -0.57 -0.13
N GLY A 189 16.12 -0.61 -0.50
CA GLY A 189 17.10 -1.35 0.30
C GLY A 189 16.88 -2.85 0.14
N ILE A 190 16.52 -3.55 1.21
CA ILE A 190 16.31 -5.01 1.13
C ILE A 190 14.88 -5.36 0.70
N GLU A 191 13.92 -4.47 0.92
CA GLU A 191 12.62 -4.55 0.27
C GLU A 191 12.70 -3.78 -1.03
N TYR A 192 12.19 -4.31 -2.13
CA TYR A 192 12.32 -3.66 -3.42
C TYR A 192 11.09 -3.91 -4.26
N ILE A 193 10.84 -2.97 -5.17
CA ILE A 193 9.57 -2.92 -5.90
C ILE A 193 9.83 -2.92 -7.39
N ASN A 194 9.02 -3.67 -8.12
CA ASN A 194 8.77 -3.40 -9.53
C ASN A 194 7.56 -2.48 -9.66
N PHE A 195 7.72 -1.32 -10.29
CA PHE A 195 6.67 -0.30 -10.41
C PHE A 195 6.35 -0.03 -11.88
N ALA A 196 5.07 -0.07 -12.26
CA ALA A 196 4.62 0.38 -13.57
C ALA A 196 3.19 0.93 -13.55
N PHE A 197 2.99 2.16 -14.05
CA PHE A 197 1.64 2.64 -14.35
C PHE A 197 0.95 1.72 -15.36
N LEU A 198 -0.36 1.51 -15.20
CA LEU A 198 -1.17 0.91 -16.25
C LEU A 198 -1.18 1.84 -17.46
N THR A 199 -0.98 1.25 -18.64
CA THR A 199 -1.02 1.99 -19.90
C THR A 199 -2.09 1.43 -20.82
N LEU A 200 -2.53 2.27 -21.76
CA LEU A 200 -3.54 1.92 -22.75
C LEU A 200 -3.05 0.82 -23.71
N ASP A 201 -1.73 0.69 -23.88
CA ASP A 201 -1.10 -0.25 -24.82
C ASP A 201 -0.29 -1.38 -24.13
N GLY A 202 -0.30 -1.44 -22.80
CA GLY A 202 0.36 -2.47 -22.02
C GLY A 202 1.89 -2.34 -21.94
N LYS A 203 2.47 -1.26 -22.46
CA LYS A 203 3.91 -0.98 -22.38
C LYS A 203 4.24 -0.08 -21.19
N PRO A 204 5.25 -0.42 -20.38
CA PRO A 204 5.71 0.48 -19.33
C PRO A 204 6.23 1.82 -19.86
N LEU A 205 6.02 2.89 -19.09
CA LEU A 205 6.51 4.24 -19.42
C LEU A 205 8.05 4.36 -19.39
N GLY A 206 8.69 3.44 -18.66
CA GLY A 206 10.13 3.25 -18.56
C GLY A 206 10.41 1.87 -17.92
N PRO A 207 11.67 1.49 -17.68
CA PRO A 207 11.98 0.22 -17.02
C PRO A 207 11.25 0.09 -15.67
N PRO A 208 10.44 -0.96 -15.46
CA PRO A 208 9.67 -1.10 -14.23
C PRO A 208 10.49 -1.73 -13.08
N ASN A 209 11.64 -2.32 -13.39
CA ASN A 209 12.44 -3.02 -12.38
C ASN A 209 13.22 -2.07 -11.44
N PRO A 210 13.44 -2.48 -10.19
CA PRO A 210 14.05 -1.64 -9.13
C PRO A 210 15.46 -1.13 -9.46
N LEU A 211 16.22 -1.82 -10.31
CA LEU A 211 17.60 -1.44 -10.62
C LEU A 211 17.68 -0.34 -11.69
N GLN A 212 16.74 -0.31 -12.64
CA GLN A 212 16.76 0.57 -13.80
C GLN A 212 15.64 1.62 -13.80
N PHE A 213 14.74 1.57 -12.83
CA PHE A 213 13.70 2.56 -12.63
C PHE A 213 14.26 3.98 -12.58
N ASP A 214 13.52 4.91 -13.18
CA ASP A 214 13.82 6.32 -13.22
C ASP A 214 12.53 7.12 -13.02
N VAL A 215 12.52 7.99 -12.01
CA VAL A 215 11.35 8.79 -11.63
C VAL A 215 10.88 9.74 -12.75
N GLY A 216 11.79 10.19 -13.62
CA GLY A 216 11.48 11.10 -14.72
C GLY A 216 10.81 10.41 -15.92
N THR A 217 10.90 9.08 -16.00
CA THR A 217 10.35 8.25 -17.08
C THR A 217 9.39 7.19 -16.55
N SER A 218 9.90 6.10 -15.96
CA SER A 218 9.10 5.03 -15.36
C SER A 218 8.08 5.59 -14.36
N GLY A 219 8.49 6.60 -13.60
CA GLY A 219 7.68 7.22 -12.57
C GLY A 219 6.90 8.46 -12.96
N ASN A 220 6.91 8.86 -14.23
CA ASN A 220 6.27 10.10 -14.65
C ASN A 220 4.96 9.80 -15.39
N PRO A 221 3.79 10.00 -14.76
CA PRO A 221 2.50 9.69 -15.37
C PRO A 221 2.10 10.65 -16.50
N ASN A 222 2.87 11.73 -16.75
CA ASN A 222 2.61 12.70 -17.83
C ASN A 222 2.96 12.12 -19.22
N ASN A 223 2.19 11.12 -19.63
CA ASN A 223 2.32 10.43 -20.90
C ASN A 223 0.92 10.18 -21.49
N PRO A 224 0.71 10.36 -22.80
CA PRO A 224 -0.59 10.10 -23.44
C PRO A 224 -1.08 8.66 -23.33
N ASP A 225 -0.18 7.70 -23.11
CA ASP A 225 -0.51 6.28 -22.98
C ASP A 225 -0.85 5.88 -21.53
N THR A 226 -0.63 6.76 -20.54
CA THR A 226 -1.03 6.50 -19.14
C THR A 226 -2.54 6.35 -19.05
N PHE A 227 -3.00 5.29 -18.39
CA PHE A 227 -4.41 5.09 -18.10
C PHE A 227 -4.84 5.90 -16.88
N PHE A 228 -5.96 6.61 -17.01
CA PHE A 228 -6.57 7.42 -15.97
C PHE A 228 -8.06 7.13 -15.85
N LEU A 229 -8.59 7.24 -14.63
CA LEU A 229 -10.00 7.16 -14.28
C LEU A 229 -10.49 8.53 -13.80
N ASN A 230 -11.69 8.93 -14.22
CA ASN A 230 -12.34 10.11 -13.65
C ASN A 230 -12.94 9.75 -12.29
N GLN A 231 -13.06 10.77 -11.43
CA GLN A 231 -13.82 10.66 -10.20
C GLN A 231 -15.25 10.19 -10.49
N GLY A 232 -15.75 9.21 -9.73
CA GLY A 232 -17.09 8.64 -9.89
C GLY A 232 -17.23 7.58 -10.99
N ASP A 233 -16.16 7.28 -11.75
CA ASP A 233 -16.20 6.22 -12.74
C ASP A 233 -16.41 4.85 -12.10
N LYS A 234 -17.16 4.00 -12.79
CA LYS A 234 -17.27 2.57 -12.49
C LYS A 234 -16.26 1.78 -13.30
N ALA A 235 -15.53 0.88 -12.64
CA ALA A 235 -14.53 0.05 -13.27
C ALA A 235 -14.70 -1.44 -12.94
N THR A 236 -14.15 -2.27 -13.81
CA THR A 236 -13.89 -3.69 -13.54
C THR A 236 -12.38 -3.86 -13.39
N VAL A 237 -11.95 -4.43 -12.28
CA VAL A 237 -10.54 -4.78 -12.01
C VAL A 237 -10.39 -6.28 -12.24
N THR A 238 -9.43 -6.69 -13.06
CA THR A 238 -9.12 -8.10 -13.34
C THR A 238 -7.66 -8.37 -13.05
N LEU A 239 -7.42 -9.39 -12.23
CA LEU A 239 -6.12 -9.91 -11.84
C LEU A 239 -6.05 -11.35 -12.38
N THR A 240 -5.14 -11.64 -13.30
CA THR A 240 -5.09 -12.97 -13.92
C THR A 240 -3.69 -13.39 -14.29
N ASP A 241 -3.37 -14.66 -14.07
CA ASP A 241 -2.15 -15.24 -14.64
C ASP A 241 -2.26 -15.46 -16.15
N THR A 242 -1.11 -15.39 -16.84
CA THR A 242 -0.96 -15.72 -18.26
C THR A 242 0.33 -16.51 -18.47
N PRO A 243 0.51 -17.20 -19.62
CA PRO A 243 1.78 -17.88 -19.90
C PRO A 243 3.02 -16.97 -19.95
N GLY A 244 2.84 -15.65 -20.10
CA GLY A 244 3.92 -14.66 -20.17
C GLY A 244 4.10 -13.84 -18.90
N GLY A 245 3.45 -14.23 -17.80
CA GLY A 245 3.44 -13.50 -16.54
C GLY A 245 2.06 -12.96 -16.19
N PHE A 246 1.95 -12.44 -14.98
CA PHE A 246 0.72 -11.95 -14.40
C PHE A 246 0.25 -10.66 -15.07
N GLU A 247 -1.04 -10.59 -15.38
CA GLU A 247 -1.68 -9.49 -16.06
C GLU A 247 -2.70 -8.81 -15.14
N THR A 248 -2.57 -7.48 -15.04
CA THR A 248 -3.57 -6.61 -14.41
C THR A 248 -4.29 -5.81 -15.48
N ILE A 249 -5.62 -5.73 -15.37
CA ILE A 249 -6.48 -5.00 -16.30
C ILE A 249 -7.49 -4.20 -15.49
N VAL A 250 -7.56 -2.90 -15.75
CA VAL A 250 -8.62 -2.04 -15.23
C VAL A 250 -9.40 -1.50 -16.42
N THR A 251 -10.67 -1.90 -16.52
CA THR A 251 -11.59 -1.41 -17.55
C THR A 251 -12.56 -0.43 -16.93
N ASP A 252 -12.47 0.83 -17.33
CA ASP A 252 -13.46 1.85 -17.04
C ASP A 252 -14.73 1.53 -17.85
N THR A 253 -15.75 1.04 -17.16
CA THR A 253 -17.04 0.68 -17.77
C THR A 253 -17.90 1.91 -18.08
N THR A 254 -17.52 3.09 -17.58
CA THR A 254 -18.17 4.37 -17.83
C THR A 254 -17.73 4.95 -19.16
N THR A 255 -16.42 4.97 -19.43
CA THR A 255 -15.86 5.50 -20.69
C THR A 255 -15.55 4.43 -21.74
N GLY A 256 -15.46 3.16 -21.34
CA GLY A 256 -15.10 2.03 -22.19
C GLY A 256 -13.59 1.89 -22.46
N LYS A 257 -12.75 2.64 -21.75
CA LYS A 257 -11.28 2.54 -21.85
C LYS A 257 -10.74 1.48 -20.91
N SER A 258 -9.59 0.91 -21.27
CA SER A 258 -8.88 -0.03 -20.40
C SER A 258 -7.40 0.33 -20.32
N GLY A 259 -6.85 0.26 -19.12
CA GLY A 259 -5.41 0.19 -18.87
C GLY A 259 -5.03 -1.23 -18.48
N HIS A 260 -3.84 -1.67 -18.88
CA HIS A 260 -3.34 -3.00 -18.50
C HIS A 260 -1.82 -3.01 -18.39
N MET A 261 -1.30 -4.01 -17.69
CA MET A 261 0.13 -4.28 -17.56
C MET A 261 0.38 -5.77 -17.34
N VAL A 262 1.40 -6.31 -18.00
CA VAL A 262 1.88 -7.68 -17.77
C VAL A 262 3.24 -7.63 -17.07
N ALA A 263 3.34 -8.22 -15.89
CA ALA A 263 4.56 -8.32 -15.08
C ALA A 263 5.55 -9.35 -15.65
N SER A 264 6.08 -9.05 -16.83
CA SER A 264 6.93 -9.95 -17.62
C SER A 264 8.35 -9.42 -17.80
N ALA A 265 9.29 -10.34 -17.99
CA ALA A 265 10.64 -10.05 -18.43
C ALA A 265 10.65 -9.28 -19.76
N ALA A 266 9.69 -9.54 -20.64
CA ALA A 266 9.52 -8.84 -21.91
C ALA A 266 9.14 -7.35 -21.72
N ASN A 267 8.35 -7.04 -20.69
CA ASN A 267 8.07 -5.67 -20.26
C ASN A 267 9.17 -5.09 -19.35
N GLY A 268 10.24 -5.83 -19.07
CA GLY A 268 11.38 -5.37 -18.28
C GLY A 268 11.21 -5.48 -16.77
N PHE A 269 10.22 -6.25 -16.30
CA PHE A 269 10.13 -6.66 -14.90
C PHE A 269 11.26 -7.64 -14.55
N GLY A 270 11.61 -7.69 -13.27
CA GLY A 270 12.63 -8.62 -12.81
C GLY A 270 12.86 -8.64 -11.32
N GLN A 271 13.64 -9.64 -10.90
CA GLN A 271 14.04 -9.85 -9.52
C GLN A 271 15.44 -9.27 -9.28
N ILE A 272 15.71 -8.80 -8.06
CA ILE A 272 17.07 -8.51 -7.66
C ILE A 272 17.73 -9.81 -7.22
N LYS A 273 18.87 -10.15 -7.85
CA LYS A 273 19.61 -11.35 -7.49
C LYS A 273 20.06 -11.27 -6.02
N TYR A 274 19.60 -12.20 -5.20
CA TYR A 274 20.00 -12.27 -3.80
C TYR A 274 21.45 -12.72 -3.69
N VAL A 275 22.31 -11.79 -3.28
CA VAL A 275 23.72 -12.04 -2.97
C VAL A 275 24.05 -11.34 -1.65
N PRO A 276 24.16 -12.06 -0.52
CA PRO A 276 24.34 -11.43 0.79
C PRO A 276 25.76 -10.89 1.02
N GLY A 277 26.74 -11.27 0.19
CA GLY A 277 28.13 -10.82 0.28
C GLY A 277 28.63 -10.09 -0.96
N GLY A 278 29.76 -9.39 -0.83
CA GLY A 278 30.44 -8.72 -1.94
C GLY A 278 29.73 -7.44 -2.40
N HIS A 279 29.88 -7.11 -3.70
CA HIS A 279 29.41 -5.85 -4.30
C HIS A 279 28.55 -6.07 -5.55
N VAL A 280 28.06 -7.30 -5.76
CA VAL A 280 27.28 -7.63 -6.95
C VAL A 280 25.87 -7.09 -6.79
N CYS A 281 25.40 -6.36 -7.81
CA CYS A 281 24.00 -5.97 -7.93
C CYS A 281 23.56 -6.24 -9.36
N GLN A 282 22.66 -7.21 -9.50
CA GLN A 282 22.20 -7.71 -10.80
C GLN A 282 20.70 -7.89 -10.74
N MET A 283 20.01 -7.36 -11.75
CA MET A 283 18.61 -7.68 -12.03
C MET A 283 18.55 -8.95 -12.90
N LEU A 284 17.65 -9.86 -12.54
CA LEU A 284 17.29 -11.06 -13.30
C LEU A 284 15.94 -10.82 -13.96
N PRO A 285 15.85 -10.80 -15.31
CA PRO A 285 14.56 -10.71 -15.98
C PRO A 285 13.68 -11.87 -15.53
N TYR A 286 12.43 -11.57 -15.18
CA TYR A 286 11.54 -12.56 -14.58
C TYR A 286 10.08 -12.31 -15.00
N ASP A 287 9.37 -13.39 -15.29
CA ASP A 287 7.94 -13.38 -15.49
C ASP A 287 7.29 -13.71 -14.13
N PHE A 288 6.66 -12.72 -13.51
CA PHE A 288 6.00 -12.92 -12.23
C PHE A 288 4.71 -13.69 -12.43
N HIS A 289 4.46 -14.68 -11.57
CA HIS A 289 3.23 -15.48 -11.58
C HIS A 289 2.68 -15.60 -10.16
N PRO A 290 1.35 -15.70 -9.97
CA PRO A 290 0.76 -15.94 -8.67
C PRO A 290 1.28 -17.22 -8.02
N MET A 291 1.42 -17.18 -6.69
CA MET A 291 1.99 -18.30 -5.95
C MET A 291 1.00 -19.46 -5.79
N TYR A 292 -0.28 -19.19 -5.57
CA TYR A 292 -1.24 -20.19 -5.09
C TYR A 292 -2.34 -20.49 -6.11
N SER A 293 -2.88 -21.72 -6.05
CA SER A 293 -4.00 -22.13 -6.88
C SER A 293 -5.33 -21.65 -6.29
N THR A 294 -5.39 -21.67 -4.95
CA THR A 294 -6.54 -21.24 -4.18
C THR A 294 -6.18 -20.08 -3.24
N SER A 295 -7.18 -19.52 -2.55
CA SER A 295 -6.97 -18.53 -1.48
C SER A 295 -7.58 -19.03 -0.18
N SER A 296 -6.78 -19.10 0.88
CA SER A 296 -7.17 -19.56 2.21
C SER A 296 -6.33 -18.85 3.29
N PRO A 297 -6.67 -18.98 4.58
CA PRO A 297 -5.82 -18.44 5.66
C PRO A 297 -4.38 -19.00 5.71
N GLN A 298 -4.05 -20.00 4.89
CA GLN A 298 -2.71 -20.59 4.79
C GLN A 298 -1.92 -20.08 3.58
N THR A 299 -2.58 -19.42 2.63
CA THR A 299 -1.92 -18.80 1.48
C THR A 299 -1.55 -17.38 1.88
N ARG A 300 -0.29 -17.15 2.23
CA ARG A 300 0.17 -15.87 2.78
C ARG A 300 1.59 -15.56 2.37
N VAL A 301 1.91 -14.28 2.29
CA VAL A 301 3.29 -13.80 2.14
C VAL A 301 3.96 -13.83 3.51
N LEU A 302 4.89 -14.77 3.72
CA LEU A 302 5.41 -15.10 5.05
C LEU A 302 6.30 -14.02 5.68
N TRP A 303 6.67 -12.98 4.95
CA TRP A 303 7.45 -11.85 5.46
C TRP A 303 6.61 -10.60 5.75
N ALA A 304 5.38 -10.52 5.25
CA ALA A 304 4.48 -9.39 5.49
C ALA A 304 3.95 -9.43 6.94
N ALA A 305 3.59 -8.26 7.48
CA ALA A 305 2.87 -8.16 8.75
C ALA A 305 1.49 -8.79 8.62
N HIS A 306 0.77 -8.40 7.57
CA HIS A 306 -0.47 -8.99 7.15
C HIS A 306 -0.37 -10.49 6.82
N SER A 307 -1.50 -11.18 6.96
CA SER A 307 -1.66 -12.59 6.64
C SER A 307 -2.23 -12.86 5.23
N TYR A 308 -2.41 -11.81 4.43
CA TYR A 308 -3.18 -11.87 3.20
C TYR A 308 -2.50 -12.55 1.99
N ASN A 309 -3.33 -13.00 1.05
CA ASN A 309 -3.00 -13.32 -0.33
C ASN A 309 -3.92 -12.52 -1.26
N VAL A 310 -5.17 -12.92 -1.41
CA VAL A 310 -6.14 -12.15 -2.20
C VAL A 310 -6.86 -11.17 -1.29
N ALA A 311 -6.57 -9.88 -1.45
CA ALA A 311 -7.10 -8.85 -0.56
C ALA A 311 -7.45 -7.54 -1.29
N PHE A 312 -8.22 -6.72 -0.61
CA PHE A 312 -8.24 -5.27 -0.77
C PHE A 312 -7.61 -4.65 0.47
N SER A 313 -6.81 -3.60 0.31
CA SER A 313 -6.32 -2.78 1.43
C SER A 313 -6.36 -1.30 1.05
N ASP A 314 -6.32 -0.45 2.07
CA ASP A 314 -6.17 0.99 1.96
C ASP A 314 -5.06 1.41 2.92
N GLU A 315 -4.03 2.09 2.44
CA GLU A 315 -3.01 2.65 3.33
C GLU A 315 -3.51 3.98 3.88
N ILE A 316 -3.31 4.22 5.16
CA ILE A 316 -3.77 5.42 5.84
C ILE A 316 -2.64 5.98 6.72
N GLY A 317 -2.85 7.15 7.34
CA GLY A 317 -1.91 7.67 8.34
C GLY A 317 -0.75 8.48 7.79
N HIS A 318 -0.85 8.99 6.56
CA HIS A 318 0.26 9.73 5.93
C HIS A 318 0.07 11.23 5.87
N PHE A 319 -1.14 11.78 6.07
CA PHE A 319 -1.37 13.21 5.89
C PHE A 319 -1.75 13.91 7.19
N ASP A 320 -1.03 14.97 7.49
CA ASP A 320 -1.44 15.95 8.50
C ASP A 320 -1.25 17.40 8.05
N PHE A 321 -2.11 18.29 8.54
CA PHE A 321 -2.11 19.70 8.17
C PHE A 321 -1.02 20.47 8.90
N CYS A 322 -0.24 21.25 8.16
CA CYS A 322 0.81 22.07 8.75
C CYS A 322 0.56 23.57 8.51
N THR A 323 0.64 24.38 9.56
CA THR A 323 0.42 25.83 9.47
C THR A 323 1.65 26.63 9.05
N HIS A 324 2.86 26.09 9.23
CA HIS A 324 4.10 26.71 8.76
C HIS A 324 5.19 25.67 8.52
N ILE A 325 5.80 25.71 7.33
CA ILE A 325 6.85 24.79 6.92
C ILE A 325 8.20 25.49 7.02
N SER A 326 9.13 24.86 7.72
CA SER A 326 10.51 25.31 7.79
C SER A 326 11.18 25.19 6.42
N ALA A 327 11.57 26.31 5.83
CA ALA A 327 12.29 26.34 4.55
C ALA A 327 13.68 25.66 4.59
N ASN A 328 14.21 25.38 5.79
CA ASN A 328 15.52 24.74 5.96
C ASN A 328 15.43 23.23 6.05
N THR A 329 14.34 22.70 6.61
CA THR A 329 14.20 21.27 6.91
C THR A 329 13.13 20.60 6.06
N GLY A 330 12.13 21.35 5.57
CA GLY A 330 10.96 20.77 4.92
C GLY A 330 9.99 20.07 5.88
N SER A 331 10.18 20.24 7.20
CA SER A 331 9.28 19.74 8.25
C SER A 331 8.34 20.85 8.72
N CYS A 332 7.26 20.49 9.42
CA CYS A 332 6.46 21.47 10.12
C CYS A 332 7.25 22.06 11.30
N ASP A 333 7.16 23.37 11.50
CA ASP A 333 7.68 24.06 12.69
C ASP A 333 6.64 25.06 13.25
N GLY A 334 5.37 24.82 12.90
CA GLY A 334 4.20 25.56 13.36
C GLY A 334 3.28 24.70 14.23
N GLN A 335 1.99 24.81 13.93
CA GLN A 335 0.97 23.90 14.42
C GLN A 335 0.61 22.85 13.37
N GLU A 336 0.41 21.62 13.83
CA GLU A 336 -0.09 20.47 13.07
C GLU A 336 -1.59 20.25 13.32
N GLY A 337 -2.22 19.27 12.68
CA GLY A 337 -3.57 18.83 12.97
C GLY A 337 -4.71 19.56 12.24
N ILE A 338 -5.89 18.91 12.26
CA ILE A 338 -7.13 19.47 11.69
C ILE A 338 -7.58 20.77 12.38
N PRO A 339 -8.37 21.63 11.70
CA PRO A 339 -8.96 22.82 12.32
C PRO A 339 -9.76 22.49 13.59
N GLY A 340 -9.32 23.06 14.73
CA GLY A 340 -9.95 22.85 16.04
C GLY A 340 -9.26 21.77 16.89
N GLY A 341 -8.44 20.91 16.29
CA GLY A 341 -7.57 19.95 16.97
C GLY A 341 -6.10 20.40 17.03
N ARG A 342 -5.74 21.51 16.37
CA ARG A 342 -4.33 21.90 16.20
C ARG A 342 -3.51 21.99 17.48
N GLU A 343 -2.32 21.39 17.41
CA GLU A 343 -1.32 21.43 18.46
C GLU A 343 0.05 21.88 17.96
N SER A 344 1.15 21.59 18.67
CA SER A 344 2.49 21.99 18.23
C SER A 344 3.13 20.82 17.52
N SER A 345 3.57 21.03 16.27
CA SER A 345 4.21 20.00 15.44
C SER A 345 5.25 19.19 16.20
N ASP A 346 5.29 17.89 15.97
CA ASP A 346 6.22 16.99 16.66
C ASP A 346 7.26 16.33 15.73
N GLY A 347 7.80 15.17 16.10
CA GLY A 347 8.87 14.49 15.38
C GLY A 347 8.44 13.74 14.12
N ASP A 348 7.17 13.40 13.94
CA ASP A 348 6.67 12.64 12.79
C ASP A 348 6.22 13.53 11.61
N ASP A 349 6.15 14.83 11.86
CA ASP A 349 5.60 15.88 11.03
C ASP A 349 6.57 16.38 9.92
N ASN A 350 6.94 15.46 9.01
CA ASN A 350 7.98 15.62 8.00
C ASN A 350 7.48 15.52 6.55
N GLY A 351 8.37 15.80 5.59
CA GLY A 351 8.02 15.69 4.17
C GLY A 351 6.90 16.65 3.75
N CYS A 352 6.97 17.90 4.21
CA CYS A 352 5.87 18.84 4.11
C CYS A 352 5.90 19.68 2.83
N PHE A 353 4.70 19.95 2.31
CA PHE A 353 4.49 20.69 1.08
C PHE A 353 3.54 21.86 1.29
N SER A 354 3.87 23.00 0.67
CA SER A 354 2.98 24.16 0.68
C SER A 354 1.81 23.95 -0.27
N GLY A 355 0.66 24.53 0.04
CA GLY A 355 -0.51 24.52 -0.85
C GLY A 355 -0.27 25.17 -2.22
N SER A 356 0.85 25.88 -2.41
CA SER A 356 1.27 26.41 -3.71
C SER A 356 1.87 25.37 -4.66
N GLN A 357 2.27 24.21 -4.12
CA GLN A 357 2.84 23.08 -4.86
C GLN A 357 1.79 22.06 -5.27
N SER A 358 0.59 22.11 -4.68
CA SER A 358 -0.51 21.20 -4.96
C SER A 358 -1.06 21.35 -6.37
N LEU A 359 -1.54 20.25 -6.95
CA LEU A 359 -2.11 20.23 -8.30
C LEU A 359 -3.48 20.89 -8.39
N LEU A 360 -4.31 20.78 -7.34
CA LEU A 360 -5.67 21.33 -7.31
C LEU A 360 -6.09 21.83 -5.92
N TYR A 361 -5.86 21.04 -4.88
CA TYR A 361 -6.29 21.34 -3.52
C TYR A 361 -5.13 21.98 -2.76
N PRO A 362 -5.15 23.31 -2.48
CA PRO A 362 -4.04 24.03 -1.89
C PRO A 362 -3.90 23.78 -0.37
N ALA A 363 -3.91 22.51 0.02
CA ALA A 363 -3.63 22.05 1.37
C ALA A 363 -2.12 22.15 1.64
N THR A 364 -1.79 22.76 2.77
CA THR A 364 -0.42 22.75 3.31
C THR A 364 -0.35 21.69 4.38
N GLY A 365 0.56 20.73 4.21
CA GLY A 365 0.61 19.55 5.07
C GLY A 365 1.84 18.69 4.85
N CYS A 366 2.01 17.75 5.74
CA CYS A 366 3.07 16.77 5.80
C CYS A 366 2.56 15.43 5.25
N PHE A 367 3.45 14.65 4.62
CA PHE A 367 3.10 13.40 3.94
C PHE A 367 3.88 12.18 4.46
N ASP A 368 4.63 12.36 5.54
CA ASP A 368 5.35 11.26 6.17
C ASP A 368 4.41 10.41 7.02
N THR A 369 4.92 9.31 7.56
CA THR A 369 4.17 8.54 8.55
C THR A 369 3.77 9.38 9.75
N ASN A 370 2.54 9.20 10.22
CA ASN A 370 2.04 9.76 11.46
C ASN A 370 2.25 8.74 12.61
N ALA A 371 3.39 8.05 12.63
CA ALA A 371 3.75 7.04 13.63
C ALA A 371 4.99 7.46 14.47
N PRO A 372 4.90 7.55 15.80
CA PRO A 372 3.72 7.34 16.65
C PRO A 372 2.97 8.67 16.92
N GLY A 373 2.07 9.08 16.04
CA GLY A 373 1.17 10.24 16.21
C GLY A 373 -0.29 9.81 16.29
N PHE A 374 -0.73 9.01 15.31
CA PHE A 374 -2.09 8.50 15.13
C PHE A 374 -3.21 9.56 15.26
N ASP A 375 -2.93 10.80 14.89
CA ASP A 375 -3.78 11.97 15.06
C ASP A 375 -4.03 12.76 13.75
N GLY A 376 -3.29 12.43 12.69
CA GLY A 376 -3.47 12.93 11.33
C GLY A 376 -4.87 12.66 10.76
N VAL A 377 -5.17 13.19 9.57
CA VAL A 377 -6.55 13.31 9.06
C VAL A 377 -7.27 11.95 8.93
N SER A 378 -6.55 10.87 8.62
CA SER A 378 -7.08 9.50 8.58
C SER A 378 -7.58 8.99 9.93
N TYR A 379 -7.13 9.55 11.05
CA TYR A 379 -7.55 9.18 12.41
C TYR A 379 -8.66 10.10 12.94
N GLN A 380 -9.21 10.93 12.07
CA GLN A 380 -10.28 11.89 12.36
C GLN A 380 -11.57 11.51 11.64
N THR A 381 -12.67 12.21 11.94
CA THR A 381 -13.99 11.92 11.35
C THR A 381 -14.19 12.48 9.93
N TYR A 382 -13.14 12.57 9.12
CA TYR A 382 -13.15 13.13 7.76
C TYR A 382 -13.55 12.10 6.68
N TRP A 383 -13.71 10.84 7.09
CA TRP A 383 -14.11 9.72 6.24
C TRP A 383 -15.53 9.80 5.69
N PRO A 384 -15.79 9.21 4.49
CA PRO A 384 -17.09 9.15 3.87
C PRO A 384 -18.22 8.73 4.82
N ASP A 385 -19.28 9.53 4.85
CA ASP A 385 -20.51 9.29 5.62
C ASP A 385 -21.79 9.67 4.85
N GLY A 386 -21.64 10.10 3.58
CA GLY A 386 -22.73 10.61 2.73
C GLY A 386 -22.98 12.11 2.83
N SER A 387 -22.24 12.84 3.66
CA SER A 387 -22.25 14.30 3.65
C SER A 387 -21.59 14.86 2.38
N ALA A 388 -21.96 16.08 2.01
CA ALA A 388 -21.40 16.76 0.84
C ALA A 388 -20.02 17.40 1.11
N THR A 389 -19.50 17.29 2.32
CA THR A 389 -18.24 17.88 2.78
C THR A 389 -17.10 16.87 2.85
N LYS A 390 -17.32 15.63 2.40
CA LYS A 390 -16.38 14.52 2.44
C LYS A 390 -16.39 13.80 1.10
N PRO A 391 -15.34 13.01 0.76
CA PRO A 391 -15.37 12.21 -0.44
C PRO A 391 -16.48 11.15 -0.37
N THR A 392 -16.90 10.65 -1.52
CA THR A 392 -17.72 9.42 -1.58
C THR A 392 -16.83 8.21 -1.32
N PRO A 393 -17.33 7.11 -0.74
CA PRO A 393 -16.48 5.95 -0.44
C PRO A 393 -15.93 5.28 -1.69
N ILE A 394 -14.74 4.68 -1.56
CA ILE A 394 -14.28 3.62 -2.45
C ILE A 394 -15.28 2.46 -2.29
N LEU A 395 -15.92 2.03 -3.38
CA LEU A 395 -16.87 0.91 -3.33
C LEU A 395 -16.40 -0.25 -4.19
N PHE A 396 -16.20 -1.42 -3.59
CA PHE A 396 -15.72 -2.60 -4.32
C PHE A 396 -16.52 -3.86 -3.98
N SER A 397 -16.71 -4.73 -4.96
CA SER A 397 -17.33 -6.05 -4.73
C SER A 397 -16.31 -7.04 -4.15
N SER A 398 -16.78 -8.17 -3.64
CA SER A 398 -15.89 -9.30 -3.39
C SER A 398 -15.48 -9.99 -4.71
N PRO A 399 -14.41 -10.81 -4.64
CA PRO A 399 -13.99 -11.81 -5.59
C PRO A 399 -14.98 -12.46 -6.52
N LYS A 400 -14.74 -12.49 -7.83
CA LYS A 400 -15.17 -13.65 -8.63
C LYS A 400 -14.02 -14.31 -9.36
N THR A 401 -14.09 -15.63 -9.49
CA THR A 401 -13.12 -16.49 -10.16
C THR A 401 -13.80 -17.45 -11.15
N GLY A 402 -13.03 -18.41 -11.69
CA GLY A 402 -13.40 -19.32 -12.76
C GLY A 402 -13.31 -18.65 -14.13
N SER A 403 -13.30 -19.45 -15.20
CA SER A 403 -13.01 -19.00 -16.58
C SER A 403 -13.86 -17.84 -17.13
N ALA A 404 -14.97 -17.50 -16.47
CA ALA A 404 -15.87 -16.41 -16.86
C ALA A 404 -16.19 -15.47 -15.68
N PHE A 405 -15.41 -15.50 -14.59
CA PHE A 405 -15.64 -14.72 -13.38
C PHE A 405 -17.05 -14.84 -12.81
N THR A 406 -17.58 -16.08 -12.77
CA THR A 406 -18.94 -16.36 -12.27
C THR A 406 -18.96 -17.06 -10.92
N VAL A 407 -17.81 -17.50 -10.41
CA VAL A 407 -17.72 -18.24 -9.14
C VAL A 407 -17.36 -17.28 -8.01
N PRO A 408 -18.24 -17.06 -7.02
CA PRO A 408 -17.95 -16.15 -5.91
C PRO A 408 -16.93 -16.75 -4.95
N TYR A 409 -16.22 -15.88 -4.23
CA TYR A 409 -15.44 -16.30 -3.07
C TYR A 409 -16.39 -16.65 -1.93
N SER A 410 -16.09 -17.70 -1.17
CA SER A 410 -17.00 -18.23 -0.16
C SER A 410 -16.90 -17.53 1.19
N GLN A 411 -15.73 -16.94 1.47
CA GLN A 411 -15.41 -16.36 2.77
C GLN A 411 -14.56 -15.09 2.61
N PHE A 412 -14.57 -14.28 3.66
CA PHE A 412 -13.72 -13.10 3.80
C PHE A 412 -13.33 -12.90 5.26
N ALA A 413 -12.31 -12.08 5.52
CA ALA A 413 -11.95 -11.61 6.86
C ALA A 413 -11.57 -10.13 6.79
N PHE A 414 -11.67 -9.43 7.91
CA PHE A 414 -11.08 -8.10 8.08
C PHE A 414 -9.78 -8.23 8.85
N GLU A 415 -8.78 -7.47 8.43
CA GLU A 415 -7.48 -7.43 9.08
C GLU A 415 -6.95 -5.99 9.14
N ALA A 416 -6.27 -5.65 10.23
CA ALA A 416 -5.58 -4.36 10.38
C ALA A 416 -4.27 -4.60 11.13
N ASP A 417 -3.16 -4.15 10.58
CA ASP A 417 -1.80 -4.40 11.06
C ASP A 417 -1.35 -3.41 12.17
N LEU A 418 -2.30 -2.68 12.77
CA LEU A 418 -2.09 -1.76 13.90
C LEU A 418 -1.02 -2.23 14.92
N PRO A 419 -1.03 -3.48 15.43
CA PRO A 419 -0.02 -3.94 16.39
C PRO A 419 1.43 -3.86 15.88
N ARG A 420 1.65 -3.96 14.56
CA ARG A 420 2.97 -3.78 13.97
C ARG A 420 3.39 -2.32 14.00
N ILE A 421 2.51 -1.38 13.65
CA ILE A 421 2.81 0.05 13.63
C ILE A 421 2.79 0.72 15.01
N GLU A 422 2.08 0.17 15.99
CA GLU A 422 2.09 0.61 17.40
C GLU A 422 3.34 0.14 18.19
N ALA A 423 4.29 -0.49 17.52
CA ALA A 423 5.41 -1.14 18.18
C ALA A 423 6.48 -0.15 18.67
N ALA A 424 7.25 -0.57 19.69
CA ALA A 424 8.27 0.27 20.31
C ALA A 424 9.42 0.70 19.38
N ASP A 425 9.69 -0.04 18.30
CA ASP A 425 10.66 0.35 17.27
C ASP A 425 10.18 1.54 16.42
N LEU A 426 8.87 1.84 16.46
CA LEU A 426 8.22 3.02 15.86
C LEU A 426 7.74 3.99 16.94
N GLY A 427 8.32 3.91 18.14
CA GLY A 427 8.01 4.81 19.26
C GLY A 427 6.68 4.54 19.98
N GLY A 428 5.89 3.55 19.56
CA GLY A 428 4.69 3.11 20.28
C GLY A 428 4.98 2.22 21.49
N THR A 429 3.95 1.59 22.06
CA THR A 429 4.06 0.77 23.29
C THR A 429 3.55 -0.67 23.18
N CYS A 430 3.09 -1.08 21.99
CA CYS A 430 2.57 -2.42 21.73
C CYS A 430 3.64 -3.50 21.94
N GLN A 431 3.29 -4.50 22.76
CA GLN A 431 4.14 -5.66 23.05
C GLN A 431 3.90 -6.81 22.07
N ARG A 432 4.04 -6.52 20.77
CA ARG A 432 3.75 -7.48 19.69
C ARG A 432 4.57 -8.77 19.70
N LEU A 433 5.79 -8.74 20.25
CA LEU A 433 6.68 -9.90 20.30
C LEU A 433 6.48 -10.80 21.54
N THR A 434 5.57 -10.43 22.46
CA THR A 434 5.40 -11.15 23.73
C THR A 434 3.93 -11.37 24.09
N THR A 435 3.29 -10.37 24.69
CA THR A 435 1.99 -10.53 25.36
C THR A 435 0.82 -9.96 24.57
N GLY A 436 1.09 -9.10 23.58
CA GLY A 436 0.06 -8.29 22.93
C GLY A 436 -0.47 -7.15 23.81
N ALA A 437 0.13 -6.92 24.99
CA ALA A 437 -0.25 -5.79 25.83
C ALA A 437 0.02 -4.46 25.13
N ASN A 438 -0.89 -3.50 25.30
CA ASN A 438 -0.87 -2.16 24.69
C ASN A 438 -0.93 -2.13 23.14
N CYS A 439 -1.26 -3.24 22.49
CA CYS A 439 -1.66 -3.23 21.08
C CYS A 439 -3.18 -3.00 21.07
N VAL A 440 -3.62 -1.84 20.59
CA VAL A 440 -5.01 -1.37 20.75
C VAL A 440 -5.62 -0.95 19.42
N ASN A 441 -6.95 -1.03 19.36
CA ASN A 441 -7.72 -0.57 18.21
C ASN A 441 -8.96 0.17 18.73
N PRO A 442 -9.12 1.48 18.49
CA PRO A 442 -8.21 2.38 17.76
C PRO A 442 -6.80 2.52 18.40
N PRO A 443 -5.78 2.93 17.62
CA PRO A 443 -4.42 3.13 18.13
C PRO A 443 -4.37 4.25 19.19
N THR A 444 -3.30 4.27 19.99
CA THR A 444 -3.05 5.36 20.95
C THR A 444 -2.23 6.47 20.30
N THR A 445 -2.68 7.71 20.42
CA THR A 445 -1.96 8.89 19.95
C THR A 445 -0.72 9.20 20.79
N ASP A 446 0.15 10.06 20.28
CA ASP A 446 1.27 10.67 21.01
C ASP A 446 0.85 11.39 22.32
N ASP A 447 -0.38 11.91 22.32
CA ASP A 447 -1.10 12.52 23.44
C ASP A 447 -1.55 11.50 24.53
N GLY A 448 -1.32 10.22 24.27
CA GLY A 448 -1.63 9.10 25.16
C GLY A 448 -3.14 8.82 25.29
N GLN A 449 -3.95 9.29 24.34
CA GLN A 449 -5.38 8.99 24.22
C GLN A 449 -5.64 8.05 23.05
N PRO A 450 -6.74 7.28 23.02
CA PRO A 450 -7.15 6.60 21.79
C PRO A 450 -7.43 7.63 20.68
N ALA A 451 -7.00 7.33 19.46
CA ALA A 451 -7.35 8.08 18.26
C ALA A 451 -8.87 8.34 18.19
N GLU A 452 -9.27 9.53 17.72
CA GLU A 452 -10.69 9.91 17.67
C GLU A 452 -11.49 8.96 16.77
N PHE A 453 -10.86 8.46 15.71
CA PHE A 453 -11.44 7.57 14.74
C PHE A 453 -10.42 6.58 14.17
N TYR A 454 -10.90 5.40 13.80
CA TYR A 454 -10.17 4.47 12.93
C TYR A 454 -11.18 3.89 11.93
N PRO A 455 -10.86 3.87 10.62
CA PRO A 455 -11.83 3.49 9.61
C PRO A 455 -12.24 2.02 9.75
N TYR A 456 -13.47 1.73 9.36
CA TYR A 456 -14.02 0.37 9.32
C TYR A 456 -14.90 0.21 8.08
N PHE A 457 -15.06 -1.02 7.62
CA PHE A 457 -15.83 -1.34 6.44
C PHE A 457 -17.33 -1.35 6.73
N SER A 458 -18.10 -1.01 5.71
CA SER A 458 -19.54 -1.20 5.67
C SER A 458 -19.91 -1.82 4.33
N THR A 459 -20.88 -2.72 4.33
CA THR A 459 -21.50 -3.19 3.08
C THR A 459 -22.68 -2.32 2.72
N VAL A 460 -22.80 -1.97 1.44
CA VAL A 460 -23.90 -1.20 0.88
C VAL A 460 -24.47 -1.92 -0.35
N THR A 461 -25.68 -1.51 -0.76
CA THR A 461 -26.24 -1.94 -2.06
C THR A 461 -25.93 -0.90 -3.14
N THR A 462 -25.30 -1.35 -4.23
CA THR A 462 -24.95 -0.55 -5.41
C THR A 462 -25.70 -1.05 -6.65
N SER A 463 -25.47 -0.42 -7.81
CA SER A 463 -26.03 -0.87 -9.08
C SER A 463 -25.49 -2.23 -9.57
N TYR A 464 -24.33 -2.68 -9.07
CA TYR A 464 -23.72 -3.96 -9.42
C TYR A 464 -23.86 -5.03 -8.32
N GLY A 465 -24.61 -4.73 -7.26
CA GLY A 465 -24.89 -5.67 -6.18
C GLY A 465 -24.39 -5.15 -4.83
N CYS A 466 -23.90 -6.06 -3.98
CA CYS A 466 -23.27 -5.73 -2.71
C CYS A 466 -21.87 -5.14 -2.98
N ALA A 467 -21.47 -4.15 -2.19
CA ALA A 467 -20.11 -3.63 -2.19
C ALA A 467 -19.67 -3.32 -0.76
N TYR A 468 -18.39 -3.51 -0.47
CA TYR A 468 -17.72 -2.95 0.70
C TYR A 468 -17.37 -1.48 0.41
N GLY A 469 -17.36 -0.66 1.45
CA GLY A 469 -16.70 0.64 1.45
C GLY A 469 -16.11 0.94 2.81
N LEU A 470 -14.91 1.54 2.80
CA LEU A 470 -14.15 1.88 3.99
C LEU A 470 -14.51 3.29 4.48
N GLY A 471 -14.33 3.50 5.78
CA GLY A 471 -14.52 4.78 6.43
C GLY A 471 -15.41 4.60 7.64
N SER A 472 -16.72 4.85 7.49
CA SER A 472 -17.69 4.82 8.59
C SER A 472 -18.95 4.03 8.22
N THR A 473 -20.01 4.13 9.04
CA THR A 473 -21.32 3.63 8.62
C THR A 473 -21.85 4.47 7.46
N LEU A 474 -21.82 3.89 6.26
CA LEU A 474 -22.17 4.55 5.01
C LEU A 474 -23.69 4.71 4.80
N PRO A 475 -24.14 5.63 3.92
CA PRO A 475 -25.53 5.67 3.48
C PRO A 475 -25.96 4.35 2.84
N ASN A 476 -27.19 3.91 3.13
CA ASN A 476 -27.75 2.64 2.63
C ASN A 476 -26.96 1.39 3.06
N THR A 477 -26.25 1.47 4.19
CA THR A 477 -25.55 0.32 4.77
C THR A 477 -26.49 -0.86 5.00
N THR A 478 -26.10 -2.02 4.48
CA THR A 478 -26.75 -3.32 4.73
C THR A 478 -26.16 -4.02 5.96
N ASN A 479 -24.87 -3.81 6.23
CA ASN A 479 -24.18 -4.29 7.44
C ASN A 479 -22.94 -3.42 7.70
N ASN A 480 -22.79 -2.90 8.91
CA ASN A 480 -21.62 -2.12 9.37
C ASN A 480 -20.72 -2.90 10.33
N PHE A 481 -20.92 -4.22 10.45
CA PHE A 481 -20.09 -5.15 11.22
C PHE A 481 -19.83 -4.76 12.69
N GLY A 482 -20.79 -4.05 13.30
CA GLY A 482 -20.70 -3.57 14.68
C GLY A 482 -20.52 -2.06 14.80
N GLY A 483 -20.21 -1.36 13.70
CA GLY A 483 -20.14 0.10 13.64
C GLY A 483 -18.88 0.68 14.28
N SER A 484 -17.84 -0.14 14.47
CA SER A 484 -16.52 0.30 14.94
C SER A 484 -15.43 -0.66 14.49
N SER A 485 -14.22 -0.13 14.30
CA SER A 485 -13.01 -0.89 13.96
C SER A 485 -12.71 -2.00 14.98
N THR A 486 -12.80 -1.71 16.28
CA THR A 486 -12.56 -2.69 17.35
C THR A 486 -13.46 -3.92 17.24
N THR A 487 -14.71 -3.74 16.80
CA THR A 487 -15.65 -4.87 16.65
C THR A 487 -15.42 -5.61 15.35
N GLU A 488 -15.13 -4.87 14.27
CA GLU A 488 -14.99 -5.41 12.93
C GLU A 488 -13.71 -6.22 12.75
N PHE A 489 -12.55 -5.64 13.07
CA PHE A 489 -11.25 -6.30 12.94
C PHE A 489 -11.01 -7.37 14.00
N GLY A 490 -11.84 -7.44 15.03
CA GLY A 490 -11.79 -8.52 16.01
C GLY A 490 -10.56 -8.46 16.94
N PRO A 491 -10.16 -9.60 17.53
CA PRO A 491 -9.05 -9.65 18.48
C PRO A 491 -7.69 -9.65 17.79
N LEU A 492 -6.64 -9.45 18.60
CA LEU A 492 -5.26 -9.65 18.16
C LEU A 492 -5.06 -11.05 17.56
N TYR A 493 -4.41 -11.08 16.41
CA TYR A 493 -4.13 -12.25 15.63
C TYR A 493 -2.66 -12.66 15.79
N HIS A 494 -2.43 -13.96 15.93
CA HIS A 494 -1.11 -14.49 16.26
C HIS A 494 -0.53 -15.21 15.04
N LEU A 495 0.46 -14.60 14.43
CA LEU A 495 1.14 -15.12 13.25
C LEU A 495 2.49 -15.73 13.62
N THR A 496 2.84 -16.81 12.94
CA THR A 496 4.11 -17.53 13.16
C THR A 496 5.08 -17.26 12.03
N TYR A 497 6.30 -16.84 12.37
CA TYR A 497 7.37 -16.45 11.46
C TYR A 497 8.63 -17.25 11.75
N TRP A 498 9.58 -17.33 10.80
CA TRP A 498 10.93 -17.76 11.14
C TRP A 498 11.67 -16.66 11.90
N THR A 499 12.51 -17.05 12.85
CA THR A 499 13.39 -16.14 13.58
C THR A 499 14.63 -15.85 12.74
N PHE A 500 14.96 -14.57 12.55
CA PHE A 500 16.14 -14.14 11.83
C PHE A 500 17.43 -14.67 12.49
N GLY A 501 18.29 -15.32 11.72
CA GLY A 501 19.46 -16.06 12.23
C GLY A 501 19.11 -17.26 13.11
N GLY A 502 17.85 -17.68 13.13
CA GLY A 502 17.33 -18.70 14.04
C GLY A 502 17.51 -20.13 13.58
N HIS A 503 18.13 -20.37 12.41
CA HIS A 503 18.39 -21.70 11.87
C HIS A 503 17.13 -22.60 11.78
N GLY A 504 16.00 -22.01 11.39
CA GLY A 504 14.70 -22.69 11.29
C GLY A 504 13.85 -22.64 12.55
N ALA A 505 14.34 -22.02 13.63
CA ALA A 505 13.48 -21.67 14.76
C ALA A 505 12.39 -20.68 14.33
N THR A 506 11.22 -20.80 14.94
CA THR A 506 10.09 -19.89 14.73
C THR A 506 9.86 -18.99 15.93
N ASN A 507 9.21 -17.86 15.69
CA ASN A 507 8.65 -16.97 16.69
C ASN A 507 7.17 -16.69 16.36
N GLN A 508 6.42 -16.25 17.35
CA GLN A 508 5.05 -15.79 17.16
C GLN A 508 4.99 -14.30 17.42
N ARG A 509 4.16 -13.58 16.66
CA ARG A 509 3.97 -12.14 16.74
C ARG A 509 2.50 -11.79 16.65
N TYR A 510 2.09 -10.76 17.38
CA TYR A 510 0.85 -10.05 17.15
C TYR A 510 1.13 -8.90 16.19
N ASN A 511 1.03 -9.15 14.90
CA ASN A 511 1.17 -8.07 13.91
C ASN A 511 -0.18 -7.47 13.54
N ASP A 512 -1.30 -8.16 13.82
CA ASP A 512 -2.61 -7.77 13.29
C ASP A 512 -3.73 -7.93 14.32
N PHE A 513 -4.83 -7.24 14.07
CA PHE A 513 -6.18 -7.66 14.49
C PHE A 513 -6.83 -8.41 13.33
N ASN A 514 -7.49 -9.55 13.58
CA ASN A 514 -8.19 -10.30 12.52
C ASN A 514 -9.56 -10.81 12.98
N SER A 515 -10.60 -10.59 12.15
CA SER A 515 -11.98 -10.98 12.45
C SER A 515 -12.21 -12.49 12.44
N GLY A 516 -11.29 -13.24 11.84
CA GLY A 516 -11.42 -14.61 11.40
C GLY A 516 -12.30 -14.74 10.15
N PRO A 517 -12.25 -15.90 9.45
CA PRO A 517 -13.06 -16.14 8.26
C PRO A 517 -14.56 -16.11 8.53
N MET A 518 -15.24 -15.16 7.90
CA MET A 518 -16.69 -15.01 7.87
C MET A 518 -17.28 -15.55 6.57
N THR A 519 -18.59 -15.76 6.53
CA THR A 519 -19.32 -16.23 5.34
C THR A 519 -20.22 -15.13 4.80
N ARG A 520 -20.69 -15.28 3.54
CA ARG A 520 -21.54 -14.30 2.83
C ARG A 520 -20.78 -13.05 2.41
N THR A 521 -19.84 -13.26 1.51
CA THR A 521 -19.17 -12.21 0.75
C THR A 521 -20.19 -11.33 0.00
N CYS A 522 -19.81 -10.06 -0.23
CA CYS A 522 -20.31 -9.29 -1.37
C CYS A 522 -19.73 -9.85 -2.69
#